data_AF-A0A258JSJ8-F1
#
_entry.id   AF-A0A258JSJ8-F1
#
_cell.length_a   1.000
_cell.length_b   1.000
_cell.length_c   1.000
_cell.angle_alpha   90.00
_cell.angle_beta   90.00
_cell.angle_gamma   90.00
#
_symmetry.space_group_name_H-M   'P 1'
#
loop_
_entity.id
_entity.type
_entity.pdbx_description
1 polymer ?
#
loop_
_entity_poly.entity_id
_entity_poly.type
_entity_poly.pdbx_seq_one_letter_code
_entity_poly.pdbx_strand_id
1 'polypeptide(L)'
;MARIKELANEGFYNDVPFHRVIEGFMAQTGDGQFGNGTGGSGKKLKAEFNKQPHVRGTCSMARAQSPDSGDSQFFICFGDARFLDGQYTVWGEVVSGMENVDQIKRGEPVANPDKIVKARIAAAE
;
A
#
# COMPACT_ATOMS: atom_id res chain seq x y z
N MET A 1 -10.42 -5.52 1.63
CA MET A 1 -10.88 -4.34 0.84
C MET A 1 -11.62 -3.29 1.67
N ALA A 2 -12.56 -3.67 2.57
CA ALA A 2 -13.40 -2.72 3.31
C ALA A 2 -12.61 -1.65 4.09
N ARG A 3 -11.55 -2.06 4.80
CA ARG A 3 -10.74 -1.14 5.63
C ARG A 3 -10.05 -0.04 4.83
N ILE A 4 -9.45 -0.38 3.68
CA ILE A 4 -8.82 0.61 2.79
C ILE A 4 -9.86 1.65 2.33
N LYS A 5 -11.10 1.22 2.06
CA LYS A 5 -12.18 2.12 1.67
C LYS A 5 -12.58 3.07 2.79
N GLU A 6 -12.74 2.55 4.01
CA GLU A 6 -13.05 3.37 5.19
C GLU A 6 -11.96 4.43 5.41
N LEU A 7 -10.69 4.01 5.48
CA LEU A 7 -9.55 4.91 5.71
C LEU A 7 -9.39 5.98 4.61
N ALA A 8 -9.62 5.60 3.35
CA ALA A 8 -9.62 6.57 2.25
C ALA A 8 -10.76 7.57 2.35
N ASN A 9 -11.94 7.16 2.83
CA ASN A 9 -13.09 8.05 3.01
C ASN A 9 -12.92 8.99 4.22
N GLU A 10 -12.37 8.46 5.32
CA GLU A 10 -12.00 9.22 6.53
C GLU A 10 -10.86 10.22 6.28
N GLY A 11 -10.19 10.13 5.12
CA GLY A 11 -9.04 10.97 4.79
C GLY A 11 -7.76 10.58 5.52
N PHE A 12 -7.70 9.38 6.10
CA PHE A 12 -6.53 8.87 6.82
C PHE A 12 -5.27 8.77 5.95
N TYR A 13 -5.45 8.53 4.65
CA TYR A 13 -4.36 8.48 3.69
C TYR A 13 -3.95 9.85 3.14
N ASN A 14 -4.59 10.94 3.57
CA ASN A 14 -4.20 12.28 3.11
C ASN A 14 -2.87 12.69 3.77
N ASP A 15 -1.97 13.25 2.96
CA ASP A 15 -0.61 13.62 3.33
C ASP A 15 0.31 12.45 3.73
N VAL A 16 -0.09 11.20 3.47
CA VAL A 16 0.70 10.04 3.89
C VAL A 16 1.87 9.77 2.95
N PRO A 17 3.12 9.74 3.46
CA PRO A 17 4.31 9.55 2.64
C PRO A 17 4.54 8.08 2.24
N PHE A 18 5.12 7.91 1.06
CA PHE A 18 5.73 6.66 0.62
C PHE A 18 7.10 6.51 1.31
N HIS A 19 7.10 6.06 2.56
CA HIS A 19 8.30 5.97 3.40
C HIS A 19 9.33 4.97 2.88
N ARG A 20 8.90 3.97 2.10
CA ARG A 20 9.75 2.90 1.59
C ARG A 20 9.39 2.55 0.16
N VAL A 21 10.35 2.72 -0.75
CA VAL A 21 10.14 2.55 -2.20
C VAL A 21 11.37 1.90 -2.80
N ILE A 22 11.25 0.63 -3.19
CA ILE A 22 12.32 -0.14 -3.81
C ILE A 22 12.08 -0.21 -5.32
N GLU A 23 13.03 0.30 -6.10
CA GLU A 23 12.97 0.20 -7.57
C GLU A 23 12.84 -1.26 -8.03
N GLY A 24 11.90 -1.50 -8.95
CA GLY A 24 11.66 -2.82 -9.53
C GLY A 24 10.92 -3.79 -8.60
N PHE A 25 10.68 -3.42 -7.35
CA PHE A 25 9.97 -4.25 -6.39
C PHE A 25 8.61 -3.65 -6.00
N MET A 26 8.57 -2.65 -5.11
CA MET A 26 7.32 -2.06 -4.64
C MET A 26 7.47 -0.67 -4.01
N ALA A 27 6.36 0.07 -3.99
CA ALA A 27 6.19 1.31 -3.25
C ALA A 27 5.25 1.08 -2.07
N GLN A 28 5.74 1.21 -0.84
CA GLN A 28 5.00 1.03 0.40
C GLN A 28 4.58 2.38 0.99
N THR A 29 3.32 2.43 1.46
CA THR A 29 2.68 3.61 2.04
C THR A 29 1.57 3.17 3.02
N GLY A 30 0.74 4.12 3.46
CA GLY A 30 -0.40 3.87 4.32
C GLY A 30 -0.11 3.94 5.82
N ASP A 31 1.07 4.49 6.18
CA ASP A 31 1.42 4.80 7.55
C ASP A 31 0.96 6.22 7.93
N GLY A 32 -0.35 6.39 8.17
CA GLY A 32 -0.94 7.72 8.45
C GLY A 32 -0.67 8.26 9.85
N GLN A 33 -0.13 7.45 10.77
CA GLN A 33 0.14 7.86 12.14
C GLN A 33 1.51 8.53 12.31
N PHE A 34 2.56 7.93 11.72
CA PHE A 34 3.94 8.42 11.88
C PHE A 34 4.63 8.72 10.55
N GLY A 35 4.14 8.23 9.42
CA GLY A 35 4.75 8.39 8.10
C GLY A 35 6.12 7.73 7.94
N ASN A 36 6.51 6.80 8.83
CA ASN A 36 7.82 6.16 8.86
C ASN A 36 7.75 4.61 8.81
N GLY A 37 6.54 4.05 8.74
CA GLY A 37 6.28 2.61 8.67
C GLY A 37 6.08 1.92 10.02
N THR A 38 6.20 2.62 11.16
CA THR A 38 5.99 2.04 12.50
C THR A 38 4.56 2.20 13.03
N GLY A 39 3.70 2.89 12.30
CA GLY A 39 2.33 3.17 12.73
C GLY A 39 1.26 2.39 11.98
N GLY A 40 0.04 2.81 12.22
CA GLY A 40 -1.14 2.29 11.56
C GLY A 40 -2.39 3.04 11.99
N SER A 41 -3.53 2.61 11.47
CA SER A 41 -4.85 3.05 11.90
C SER A 41 -5.29 2.49 13.26
N GLY A 42 -4.50 1.61 13.88
CA GLY A 42 -4.75 1.03 15.21
C GLY A 42 -5.78 -0.10 15.22
N LYS A 43 -6.28 -0.52 14.06
CA LYS A 43 -7.24 -1.61 13.89
C LYS A 43 -6.63 -2.71 13.03
N LYS A 44 -6.12 -3.74 13.71
CA LYS A 44 -5.56 -4.93 13.08
C LYS A 44 -6.63 -5.68 12.29
N LEU A 45 -6.28 -6.06 11.08
CA LEU A 45 -7.05 -6.88 10.16
C LEU A 45 -6.50 -8.30 10.17
N LYS A 46 -7.42 -9.25 10.10
CA LYS A 46 -7.09 -10.64 9.85
C LYS A 46 -6.52 -10.78 8.44
N ALA A 47 -5.49 -11.61 8.27
CA ALA A 47 -4.98 -11.87 6.92
C ALA A 47 -6.03 -12.57 6.06
N GLU A 48 -6.27 -12.05 4.86
CA GLU A 48 -7.10 -12.64 3.82
C GLU A 48 -6.19 -13.07 2.68
N PHE A 49 -5.40 -14.14 2.87
CA PHE A 49 -4.44 -14.57 1.84
C PHE A 49 -5.17 -15.01 0.57
N ASN A 50 -4.66 -14.61 -0.59
CA ASN A 50 -5.21 -15.02 -1.88
C ASN A 50 -4.12 -15.45 -2.86
N LYS A 51 -4.55 -16.11 -3.94
CA LYS A 51 -3.68 -16.60 -5.02
C LYS A 51 -3.49 -15.57 -6.13
N GLN A 52 -3.80 -14.29 -5.87
CA GLN A 52 -3.60 -13.26 -6.88
C GLN A 52 -2.10 -13.00 -7.05
N PRO A 53 -1.62 -12.90 -8.30
CA PRO A 53 -0.21 -12.70 -8.56
C PRO A 53 0.21 -11.27 -8.22
N HIS A 54 1.35 -11.14 -7.54
CA HIS A 54 2.01 -9.86 -7.27
C HIS A 54 2.84 -9.48 -8.49
N VAL A 55 2.18 -8.87 -9.46
CA VAL A 55 2.79 -8.35 -10.68
C VAL A 55 2.72 -6.83 -10.66
N ARG A 56 3.31 -6.21 -11.68
CA ARG A 56 3.28 -4.76 -11.86
C ARG A 56 1.85 -4.23 -11.78
N GLY A 57 1.63 -3.25 -10.89
CA GLY A 57 0.34 -2.64 -10.63
C GLY A 57 -0.48 -3.34 -9.54
N THR A 58 -0.10 -4.51 -9.06
CA THR A 58 -0.82 -5.18 -7.97
C THR A 58 -0.72 -4.37 -6.68
N CYS A 59 -1.87 -4.14 -6.02
CA CYS A 59 -1.98 -3.47 -4.73
C CYS A 59 -2.25 -4.50 -3.63
N SER A 60 -1.36 -4.57 -2.64
CA SER A 60 -1.41 -5.60 -1.59
C SER A 60 -1.20 -5.00 -0.20
N MET A 61 -1.75 -5.66 0.82
CA MET A 61 -1.63 -5.22 2.22
C MET A 61 -0.21 -5.44 2.74
N ALA A 62 0.40 -4.42 3.31
CA ALA A 62 1.63 -4.58 4.09
C ALA A 62 1.27 -5.13 5.47
N ARG A 63 2.16 -5.95 6.04
CA ARG A 63 1.98 -6.56 7.36
C ARG A 63 3.32 -6.69 8.06
N ALA A 64 3.26 -6.72 9.40
CA ALA A 64 4.37 -7.18 10.21
C ALA A 64 4.53 -8.71 10.12
N GLN A 65 5.47 -9.26 10.90
CA GLN A 65 5.75 -10.68 10.96
C GLN A 65 4.51 -11.53 11.28
N SER A 66 3.58 -11.00 12.09
CA SER A 66 2.30 -11.65 12.37
C SER A 66 1.32 -11.50 11.20
N PRO A 67 0.64 -12.60 10.79
CA PRO A 67 -0.34 -12.58 9.70
C PRO A 67 -1.50 -11.64 9.97
N ASP A 68 -1.96 -11.58 11.22
CA ASP A 68 -3.09 -10.75 11.63
C ASP A 68 -2.65 -9.34 12.08
N SER A 69 -1.58 -8.82 11.47
CA SER A 69 -1.05 -7.47 11.73
C SER A 69 -1.13 -6.55 10.51
N GLY A 70 -1.84 -6.96 9.45
CA GLY A 70 -2.23 -6.01 8.41
C GLY A 70 -3.13 -4.94 9.03
N ASP A 71 -2.93 -3.67 8.70
CA ASP A 71 -3.69 -2.57 9.30
C ASP A 71 -4.08 -1.57 8.20
N SER A 72 -3.33 -0.48 8.05
CA SER A 72 -3.56 0.56 7.06
C SER A 72 -2.47 0.62 6.00
N GLN A 73 -1.31 0.01 6.27
CA GLN A 73 -0.19 0.04 5.36
C GLN A 73 -0.44 -0.89 4.15
N PHE A 74 -0.10 -0.43 2.97
CA PHE A 74 -0.21 -1.19 1.72
C PHE A 74 0.96 -0.86 0.81
N PHE A 75 1.16 -1.70 -0.20
CA PHE A 75 2.17 -1.48 -1.22
C PHE A 75 1.64 -1.73 -2.62
N ILE A 76 2.28 -1.07 -3.59
CA ILE A 76 2.01 -1.21 -5.02
C ILE A 76 3.24 -1.82 -5.67
N CYS A 77 3.07 -2.93 -6.40
CA CYS A 77 4.17 -3.61 -7.07
C CYS A 77 4.63 -2.86 -8.32
N PHE A 78 5.93 -2.61 -8.44
CA PHE A 78 6.55 -2.01 -9.64
C PHE A 78 6.83 -3.03 -10.74
N GLY A 79 7.08 -4.27 -10.35
CA GLY A 79 7.50 -5.35 -11.23
C GLY A 79 6.94 -6.68 -10.77
N ASP A 80 7.60 -7.76 -11.19
CA ASP A 80 7.24 -9.11 -10.79
C ASP A 80 7.74 -9.40 -9.37
N ALA A 81 6.78 -9.60 -8.46
CA ALA A 81 7.00 -9.89 -7.05
C ALA A 81 6.30 -11.20 -6.65
N ARG A 82 6.19 -12.17 -7.59
CA ARG A 82 5.45 -13.43 -7.39
C ARG A 82 5.92 -14.27 -6.21
N PHE A 83 7.11 -14.00 -5.68
CA PHE A 83 7.56 -14.61 -4.43
C PHE A 83 6.67 -14.25 -3.24
N LEU A 84 5.82 -13.22 -3.33
CA LEU A 84 4.82 -12.84 -2.32
C LEU A 84 3.47 -13.57 -2.51
N ASP A 85 3.29 -14.30 -3.60
CA ASP A 85 2.02 -14.96 -3.94
C ASP A 85 1.60 -15.98 -2.87
N GLY A 86 0.33 -15.93 -2.48
CA GLY A 86 -0.19 -16.77 -1.40
C GLY A 86 0.27 -16.41 0.01
N GLN A 87 1.17 -15.43 0.16
CA GLN A 87 1.69 -14.97 1.47
C GLN A 87 1.14 -13.61 1.90
N TYR A 88 0.50 -12.89 0.98
CA TYR A 88 -0.05 -11.54 1.19
C TYR A 88 -1.48 -11.43 0.67
N THR A 89 -2.16 -10.38 1.11
CA THR A 89 -3.55 -10.07 0.75
C THR A 89 -3.56 -9.02 -0.35
N VAL A 90 -3.68 -9.45 -1.60
CA VAL A 90 -3.96 -8.55 -2.72
C VAL A 90 -5.39 -8.04 -2.59
N TRP A 91 -5.58 -6.73 -2.60
CA TRP A 91 -6.91 -6.13 -2.47
C TRP A 91 -7.36 -5.36 -3.71
N GLY A 92 -6.47 -5.15 -4.68
CA GLY A 92 -6.78 -4.50 -5.95
C GLY A 92 -5.56 -4.39 -6.86
N GLU A 93 -5.72 -3.65 -7.95
CA GLU A 93 -4.67 -3.35 -8.91
C GLU A 93 -4.82 -1.92 -9.43
N VAL A 94 -3.71 -1.35 -9.91
CA VAL A 94 -3.67 -0.03 -10.56
C VAL A 94 -4.21 -0.17 -11.98
N VAL A 95 -5.44 0.32 -12.19
CA VAL A 95 -6.09 0.30 -13.51
C VAL A 95 -5.64 1.44 -14.43
N SER A 96 -5.07 2.52 -13.88
CA SER A 96 -4.61 3.70 -14.62
C SER A 96 -3.63 4.51 -13.79
N GLY A 97 -2.72 5.24 -14.45
CA GLY A 97 -1.74 6.11 -13.79
C GLY A 97 -0.52 5.39 -13.22
N MET A 98 -0.20 4.18 -13.70
CA MET A 98 0.99 3.43 -13.29
C MET A 98 2.28 4.23 -13.51
N GLU A 99 2.35 5.04 -14.57
CA GLU A 99 3.47 5.95 -14.84
C GLU A 99 3.77 6.93 -13.69
N ASN A 100 2.75 7.34 -12.93
CA ASN A 100 2.92 8.20 -11.76
C ASN A 100 3.50 7.42 -10.59
N VAL A 101 3.11 6.14 -10.46
CA VAL A 101 3.68 5.24 -9.46
C VAL A 101 5.18 5.10 -9.75
N ASP A 102 5.59 4.88 -11.00
CA ASP A 102 7.01 4.73 -11.36
C ASP A 102 7.88 5.96 -11.04
N GLN A 103 7.26 7.15 -11.01
CA GLN A 103 7.93 8.40 -10.68
C GLN A 103 8.10 8.63 -9.17
N ILE A 104 7.49 7.79 -8.32
CA ILE A 104 7.65 7.90 -6.87
C ILE A 104 9.13 7.74 -6.51
N LYS A 105 9.64 8.68 -5.71
CA LYS A 105 11.03 8.69 -5.26
C LYS A 105 11.38 7.43 -4.48
N ARG A 106 12.53 6.86 -4.85
CA ARG A 106 13.06 5.61 -4.30
C ARG A 106 13.89 5.85 -3.05
N GLY A 107 13.93 4.85 -2.17
CA GLY A 107 14.73 4.87 -0.95
C GLY A 107 14.14 4.03 0.17
N GLU A 108 15.00 3.67 1.13
CA GLU A 108 14.66 2.84 2.27
C GLU A 108 15.50 3.23 3.50
N PRO A 109 15.09 4.26 4.28
CA PRO A 109 13.94 5.15 4.05
C PRO A 109 14.19 6.18 2.94
N VAL A 110 13.12 6.68 2.31
CA VAL A 110 13.20 7.76 1.32
C VAL A 110 13.52 9.08 2.03
N ALA A 111 14.54 9.83 1.56
CA ALA A 111 14.94 11.09 2.20
C ALA A 111 13.89 12.21 2.06
N ASN A 112 13.20 12.27 0.91
CA ASN A 112 12.12 13.21 0.63
C ASN A 112 10.95 12.47 -0.04
N PRO A 113 10.18 11.66 0.72
CA PRO A 113 9.15 10.81 0.14
C PRO A 113 8.07 11.63 -0.54
N ASP A 114 7.59 11.14 -1.68
CA ASP A 114 6.32 11.63 -2.22
C ASP A 114 5.18 11.17 -1.33
N LYS A 115 4.04 11.85 -1.40
CA LYS A 115 2.92 11.62 -0.49
C LYS A 115 1.60 11.57 -1.22
N ILE A 116 0.67 10.81 -0.64
CA ILE A 116 -0.70 10.76 -1.11
C ILE A 116 -1.35 12.09 -0.74
N VAL A 117 -1.45 13.02 -1.69
CA VAL A 117 -2.08 14.34 -1.44
C VAL A 117 -3.52 14.16 -0.99
N LYS A 118 -4.25 13.24 -1.64
CA LYS A 118 -5.63 12.91 -1.29
C LYS A 118 -5.97 11.50 -1.73
N ALA A 119 -6.48 10.68 -0.81
CA ALA A 119 -7.14 9.43 -1.17
C ALA A 119 -8.66 9.63 -1.13
N ARG A 120 -9.37 9.03 -2.07
CA ARG A 120 -10.83 9.00 -2.06
C ARG A 120 -11.33 7.77 -2.81
N ILE A 121 -12.49 7.29 -2.41
CA ILE A 121 -13.21 6.29 -3.18
C ILE A 121 -13.94 7.02 -4.31
N ALA A 122 -13.70 6.58 -5.55
CA ALA A 122 -14.48 7.04 -6.68
C ALA A 122 -15.95 6.74 -6.38
N ALA A 123 -16.83 7.73 -6.58
CA ALA A 123 -18.26 7.47 -6.51
C ALA A 123 -18.58 6.35 -7.50
N ALA A 124 -19.34 5.34 -7.07
CA ALA A 124 -19.82 4.33 -7.98
C ALA A 124 -20.68 5.04 -9.05
N GLU A 125 -20.31 4.91 -10.32
CA GLU A 125 -21.20 5.18 -11.44
C GLU A 125 -22.32 4.14 -11.50
#